data_AF-A0A239MWT3-F1
#
_entry.id   AF-A0A239MWT3-F1
#
_cell.length_a   1.000
_cell.length_b   1.000
_cell.length_c   1.000
_cell.angle_alpha   90.00
_cell.angle_beta   90.00
_cell.angle_gamma   90.00
#
_symmetry.space_group_name_H-M   'P 1'
#
loop_
_entity.id
_entity.type
_entity.pdbx_description
1 polymer ?
#
loop_
_entity_poly.entity_id
_entity_poly.type
_entity_poly.pdbx_seq_one_letter_code
_entity_poly.pdbx_strand_id
1 'polypeptide(L)'
;MSGGRTVPPQGRTGHGRALAGMIVPRLPWGIGPVLLLCYLGAVCAVQLEASEGGLVRWSPYSAFAPLVAAALLPVRRTFVIGAATLGASVAIYGFAIHGVSVGGRTVVILAAALSFVLSVVLCRARLWLQRRQCAAAGACFPAEPAVTAAVHPSDHGSGTAPAAPDGLLVTALPGSAAVEVVGRCMPAREHSGPSAHWLDAIPLPGARVALVAGSVSAETGTAAGAAAAELRAAVRTLADIDLQPDELLTHLDDVLGRLRPAGTGVSAACLYAVYDPVSGRCSLAATGHPAPVVVSPEGAVTTIVLPPSQPLGQARPSSEATVVNLPAGSLLLVHTGTCLGGPAAEKVLRTLARTREDRPSLDTVCRTVLRALPEAERPCAAILAARTRTFDSGAVATWDLMPDPAAVSHARKHVAGKLAAWGLPDATQTTELIVSELVTNAIRHALPPFRLRLIRHDDGLTCEVSDSSSTTPHLRRARSLDENGRGLFIVAQLTQRWGCRHTEEGKTIWAEQPC
;
A
#
# COMPACT_ATOMS: atom_id res chain seq x y z
N MET A 1 50.30 43.54 -14.30
CA MET A 1 51.07 42.35 -13.87
C MET A 1 50.06 41.21 -13.78
N SER A 2 49.91 40.40 -14.83
CA SER A 2 50.76 39.21 -15.10
C SER A 2 50.66 38.22 -13.95
N GLY A 3 50.19 36.98 -14.07
CA GLY A 3 49.74 36.15 -15.20
C GLY A 3 48.96 34.97 -14.58
N GLY A 4 48.08 34.24 -15.26
CA GLY A 4 48.15 33.81 -16.66
C GLY A 4 48.73 32.40 -16.72
N ARG A 5 47.87 31.37 -16.88
CA ARG A 5 48.05 30.10 -17.63
C ARG A 5 46.95 29.09 -17.24
N THR A 6 46.33 28.25 -18.09
CA THR A 6 46.16 28.10 -19.56
C THR A 6 45.19 26.91 -19.76
N VAL A 7 44.01 27.15 -20.37
CA VAL A 7 43.24 26.46 -21.46
C VAL A 7 43.59 24.99 -21.89
N PRO A 8 42.76 24.26 -22.71
CA PRO A 8 41.59 23.34 -22.52
C PRO A 8 41.84 21.94 -23.22
N PRO A 9 40.92 21.14 -23.88
CA PRO A 9 39.43 21.12 -24.02
C PRO A 9 38.71 19.73 -23.99
N GLN A 10 37.38 19.80 -24.14
CA GLN A 10 36.44 18.84 -24.78
C GLN A 10 35.97 17.55 -24.06
N GLY A 11 34.63 17.43 -23.98
CA GLY A 11 33.90 16.19 -23.72
C GLY A 11 32.38 16.42 -23.75
N ARG A 12 31.80 16.49 -24.96
CA ARG A 12 30.34 16.38 -25.19
C ARG A 12 29.95 14.88 -25.16
N THR A 13 28.68 14.61 -24.83
CA THR A 13 27.91 13.33 -24.79
C THR A 13 27.65 12.85 -23.35
N GLY A 14 26.46 12.40 -22.93
CA GLY A 14 25.21 12.13 -23.64
C GLY A 14 24.07 11.82 -22.65
N HIS A 15 22.89 11.55 -23.20
CA HIS A 15 21.64 11.27 -22.51
C HIS A 15 21.67 10.00 -21.63
N GLY A 16 20.76 9.90 -20.66
CA GLY A 16 20.04 8.63 -20.48
C GLY A 16 19.59 8.21 -19.09
N ARG A 17 18.26 8.22 -18.93
CA ARG A 17 17.40 7.18 -18.33
C ARG A 17 17.26 7.08 -16.80
N ALA A 18 16.12 7.60 -16.38
CA ALA A 18 15.24 7.01 -15.37
C ALA A 18 14.99 5.50 -15.61
N LEU A 19 15.06 4.72 -14.54
CA LEU A 19 14.56 3.35 -14.46
C LEU A 19 13.48 3.28 -13.38
N ALA A 20 12.24 3.56 -13.79
CA ALA A 20 11.05 3.10 -13.10
C ALA A 20 10.81 1.62 -13.45
N GLY A 21 10.77 0.76 -12.44
CA GLY A 21 10.40 -0.64 -12.55
C GLY A 21 9.19 -0.95 -11.69
N MET A 22 7.99 -0.59 -12.17
CA MET A 22 6.73 -1.14 -11.64
C MET A 22 6.53 -2.54 -12.22
N ILE A 23 6.41 -3.53 -11.34
CA ILE A 23 6.05 -4.91 -11.66
C ILE A 23 4.52 -4.97 -11.80
N VAL A 24 4.07 -5.37 -12.99
CA VAL A 24 2.66 -5.55 -13.40
C VAL A 24 2.19 -6.96 -13.00
N PRO A 25 0.96 -7.15 -12.46
CA PRO A 25 0.45 -8.47 -12.11
C PRO A 25 0.18 -9.32 -13.37
N ARG A 26 0.42 -10.64 -13.23
CA ARG A 26 0.23 -11.65 -14.28
C ARG A 26 -1.28 -11.88 -14.52
N LEU A 27 -1.72 -11.71 -15.77
CA LEU A 27 -3.10 -11.96 -16.22
C LEU A 27 -3.43 -13.48 -16.21
N PRO A 28 -4.65 -13.90 -15.85
CA PRO A 28 -5.09 -15.29 -15.91
C PRO A 28 -5.30 -15.74 -17.35
N TRP A 29 -4.93 -16.99 -17.62
CA TRP A 29 -4.90 -17.64 -18.92
C TRP A 29 -6.31 -18.05 -19.37
N GLY A 30 -6.90 -17.35 -20.35
CA GLY A 30 -8.19 -17.76 -20.93
C GLY A 30 -8.34 -17.60 -22.44
N ILE A 31 -7.68 -16.62 -23.07
CA ILE A 31 -7.90 -16.30 -24.51
C ILE A 31 -6.60 -16.26 -25.32
N GLY A 32 -5.48 -15.90 -24.68
CA GLY A 32 -4.16 -15.82 -25.32
C GLY A 32 -3.64 -17.15 -25.93
N PRO A 33 -3.78 -18.31 -25.25
CA PRO A 33 -3.24 -19.58 -25.78
C PRO A 33 -3.95 -20.05 -27.05
N VAL A 34 -5.27 -19.84 -27.14
CA VAL A 34 -6.10 -20.28 -28.27
C VAL A 34 -5.80 -19.46 -29.52
N LEU A 35 -5.69 -18.13 -29.38
CA LEU A 35 -5.30 -17.25 -30.50
C LEU A 35 -3.86 -17.52 -30.96
N LEU A 36 -2.96 -17.83 -30.03
CA LEU A 36 -1.58 -18.22 -30.34
C LEU A 36 -1.52 -19.55 -31.11
N LEU A 37 -2.32 -20.54 -30.70
CA LEU A 37 -2.44 -21.84 -31.38
C LEU A 37 -3.05 -21.70 -32.79
N CYS A 38 -4.13 -20.92 -32.96
CA CYS A 38 -4.72 -20.67 -34.28
C CYS A 38 -3.75 -19.96 -35.22
N TYR A 39 -2.98 -19.00 -34.69
CA TYR A 39 -1.95 -18.30 -35.46
C TYR A 39 -0.77 -19.22 -35.82
N LEU A 40 -0.30 -20.05 -34.89
CA LEU A 40 0.71 -21.09 -35.15
C LEU A 40 0.25 -22.05 -36.26
N GLY A 41 -1.01 -22.49 -36.22
CA GLY A 41 -1.59 -23.33 -37.27
C GLY A 41 -1.60 -22.65 -38.65
N ALA A 42 -2.02 -21.38 -38.71
CA ALA A 42 -2.04 -20.62 -39.97
C ALA A 42 -0.63 -20.37 -40.52
N VAL A 43 0.35 -20.06 -39.67
CA VAL A 43 1.75 -19.86 -40.07
C VAL A 43 2.38 -21.18 -40.54
N CYS A 44 2.12 -22.30 -39.87
CA CYS A 44 2.59 -23.61 -40.31
C CYS A 44 1.99 -24.03 -41.66
N ALA A 45 0.70 -23.76 -41.91
CA ALA A 45 0.05 -24.06 -43.19
C ALA A 45 0.66 -23.26 -44.35
N VAL A 46 0.85 -21.95 -44.18
CA VAL A 46 1.49 -21.08 -45.18
C VAL A 46 2.97 -21.45 -45.39
N GLN A 47 3.66 -21.94 -44.35
CA GLN A 47 5.06 -22.40 -44.45
C GLN A 47 5.23 -23.75 -45.15
N LEU A 48 4.26 -24.67 -45.00
CA LEU A 48 4.24 -25.94 -45.72
C LEU A 48 4.06 -25.71 -47.22
N GLU A 49 3.15 -24.80 -47.59
CA GLU A 49 2.89 -24.43 -48.99
C GLU A 49 4.09 -23.73 -49.66
N ALA A 50 4.86 -22.94 -48.89
CA ALA A 50 6.07 -22.27 -49.39
C ALA A 50 7.32 -23.18 -49.44
N SER A 51 7.28 -24.39 -48.88
CA SER A 51 8.44 -25.29 -48.75
C SER A 51 8.59 -26.31 -49.88
N GLU A 52 7.65 -26.39 -50.83
CA GLU A 52 7.73 -27.31 -51.98
C GLU A 52 8.83 -26.97 -53.02
N GLY A 53 9.70 -25.97 -52.76
CA GLY A 53 10.66 -25.47 -53.77
C GLY A 53 12.13 -25.30 -53.34
N GLY A 54 12.52 -25.69 -52.13
CA GLY A 54 13.95 -25.78 -51.75
C GLY A 54 14.62 -24.50 -51.22
N LEU A 55 15.09 -24.62 -49.97
CA LEU A 55 16.12 -23.81 -49.29
C LEU A 55 15.84 -22.33 -48.96
N VAL A 56 15.05 -22.13 -47.90
CA VAL A 56 15.34 -21.08 -46.91
C VAL A 56 15.24 -21.69 -45.50
N ARG A 57 16.38 -21.99 -44.87
CA ARG A 57 16.41 -22.34 -43.44
C ARG A 57 16.14 -21.07 -42.62
N TRP A 58 14.92 -20.92 -42.16
CA TRP A 58 14.57 -19.87 -41.20
C TRP A 58 14.97 -20.27 -39.79
N SER A 59 15.58 -19.32 -39.09
CA SER A 59 15.68 -19.35 -37.64
C SER A 59 14.30 -18.98 -37.06
N PRO A 60 13.66 -19.85 -36.25
CA PRO A 60 12.34 -19.59 -35.63
C PRO A 60 12.35 -18.39 -34.66
N TYR A 61 13.44 -17.63 -34.57
CA TYR A 61 13.57 -16.50 -33.65
C TYR A 61 13.10 -15.17 -34.25
N SER A 62 13.09 -15.01 -35.58
CA SER A 62 12.83 -13.71 -36.23
C SER A 62 11.35 -13.30 -36.20
N ALA A 63 10.42 -14.23 -36.40
CA ALA A 63 8.97 -13.92 -36.42
C ALA A 63 8.33 -13.88 -35.02
N PHE A 64 8.96 -14.53 -34.04
CA PHE A 64 8.41 -14.73 -32.70
C PHE A 64 8.83 -13.64 -31.71
N ALA A 65 9.96 -12.98 -31.94
CA ALA A 65 10.48 -11.94 -31.04
C ALA A 65 9.49 -10.76 -30.78
N PRO A 66 8.77 -10.22 -31.80
CA PRO A 66 7.82 -9.14 -31.57
C PRO A 66 6.59 -9.57 -30.74
N LEU A 67 6.16 -10.83 -30.91
CA LEU A 67 5.00 -11.39 -30.20
C LEU A 67 5.32 -11.72 -28.74
N VAL A 68 6.50 -12.30 -28.48
CA VAL A 68 6.99 -12.53 -27.12
C VAL A 68 7.22 -11.20 -26.40
N ALA A 69 7.72 -10.18 -27.11
CA ALA A 69 7.85 -8.83 -26.59
C ALA A 69 6.49 -8.19 -26.26
N ALA A 70 5.43 -8.43 -27.05
CA ALA A 70 4.08 -7.93 -26.75
C ALA A 70 3.46 -8.57 -25.50
N ALA A 71 3.76 -9.85 -25.26
CA ALA A 71 3.30 -10.56 -24.08
C ALA A 71 4.02 -10.12 -22.79
N LEU A 72 5.28 -9.69 -22.87
CA LEU A 72 6.13 -9.50 -21.69
C LEU A 72 6.57 -8.06 -21.42
N LEU A 73 6.58 -7.18 -22.43
CA LEU A 73 7.21 -5.86 -22.33
C LEU A 73 6.22 -4.68 -22.43
N PRO A 74 6.60 -3.48 -21.93
CA PRO A 74 5.83 -2.25 -22.10
C PRO A 74 5.70 -1.85 -23.57
N VAL A 75 4.60 -1.16 -23.93
CA VAL A 75 4.23 -0.77 -25.31
C VAL A 75 5.38 -0.14 -26.09
N ARG A 76 6.13 0.78 -25.46
CA ARG A 76 7.27 1.46 -26.09
C ARG A 76 8.38 0.48 -26.49
N ARG A 77 8.62 -0.57 -25.70
CA ARG A 77 9.65 -1.58 -25.98
C ARG A 77 9.16 -2.62 -27.00
N THR A 78 7.89 -3.01 -26.95
CA THR A 78 7.28 -3.89 -27.96
C THR A 78 7.33 -3.25 -29.35
N PHE A 79 7.00 -1.96 -29.46
CA PHE A 79 7.05 -1.23 -30.73
C PHE A 79 8.48 -1.13 -31.28
N VAL A 80 9.47 -0.82 -30.42
CA VAL A 80 10.88 -0.73 -30.83
C VAL A 80 11.40 -2.08 -31.33
N ILE A 81 11.12 -3.17 -30.61
CA ILE A 81 11.56 -4.51 -31.02
C ILE A 81 10.87 -4.91 -32.33
N GLY A 82 9.56 -4.73 -32.43
CA GLY A 82 8.82 -5.07 -33.64
C GLY A 82 9.24 -4.27 -34.88
N ALA A 83 9.47 -2.97 -34.74
CA ALA A 83 9.96 -2.11 -35.83
C ALA A 83 11.40 -2.46 -36.23
N ALA A 84 12.27 -2.75 -35.26
CA ALA A 84 13.65 -3.17 -35.53
C ALA A 84 13.70 -4.53 -36.24
N THR A 85 12.86 -5.48 -35.84
CA THR A 85 12.75 -6.79 -36.48
C THR A 85 12.22 -6.66 -37.91
N LEU A 86 11.17 -5.87 -38.14
CA LEU A 86 10.65 -5.61 -39.49
C LEU A 86 11.71 -4.94 -40.38
N GLY A 87 12.37 -3.90 -39.86
CA GLY A 87 13.44 -3.20 -40.58
C GLY A 87 14.62 -4.11 -40.93
N ALA A 88 15.05 -4.95 -39.99
CA ALA A 88 16.10 -5.93 -40.24
C ALA A 88 15.67 -6.98 -41.27
N SER A 89 14.43 -7.46 -41.23
CA SER A 89 13.90 -8.39 -42.23
C SER A 89 13.85 -7.77 -43.62
N VAL A 90 13.40 -6.52 -43.76
CA VAL A 90 13.40 -5.81 -45.04
C VAL A 90 14.82 -5.56 -45.55
N ALA A 91 15.76 -5.16 -44.69
CA ALA A 91 17.15 -4.92 -45.09
C ALA A 91 17.86 -6.20 -45.53
N ILE A 92 17.73 -7.28 -44.76
CA ILE A 92 18.44 -8.54 -45.00
C ILE A 92 17.85 -9.28 -46.20
N TYR A 93 16.53 -9.46 -46.24
CA TYR A 93 15.88 -10.26 -47.28
C TYR A 93 15.51 -9.45 -48.52
N GLY A 94 15.30 -8.14 -48.38
CA GLY A 94 15.06 -7.24 -49.52
C GLY A 94 16.33 -6.88 -50.28
N PHE A 95 17.46 -6.71 -49.58
CA PHE A 95 18.67 -6.12 -50.19
C PHE A 95 19.94 -6.94 -50.00
N ALA A 96 20.15 -7.63 -48.87
CA ALA A 96 21.43 -8.29 -48.59
C ALA A 96 21.58 -9.68 -49.24
N ILE A 97 20.53 -10.50 -49.25
CA ILE A 97 20.61 -11.88 -49.76
C ILE A 97 20.25 -11.92 -51.26
N HIS A 98 21.26 -12.19 -52.09
CA HIS A 98 21.11 -12.39 -53.53
C HIS A 98 20.96 -13.89 -53.83
N GLY A 99 19.84 -14.29 -54.45
CA GLY A 99 19.51 -15.70 -54.75
C GLY A 99 18.14 -16.17 -54.23
N VAL A 100 17.42 -15.37 -53.44
CA VAL A 100 16.05 -15.67 -53.00
C VAL A 100 15.06 -15.25 -54.08
N SER A 101 14.09 -16.11 -54.39
CA SER A 101 13.03 -15.81 -55.37
C SER A 101 12.22 -14.57 -54.93
N VAL A 102 11.70 -13.82 -55.91
CA VAL A 102 10.86 -12.64 -55.63
C VAL A 102 9.66 -13.03 -54.75
N GLY A 103 9.08 -14.21 -54.96
CA GLY A 103 8.02 -14.78 -54.11
C GLY A 103 8.47 -14.99 -52.66
N GLY A 104 9.65 -15.59 -52.45
CA GLY A 104 10.21 -15.80 -51.11
C GLY A 104 10.45 -14.49 -50.36
N ARG A 105 10.96 -13.45 -51.04
CA ARG A 105 11.18 -12.12 -50.44
C ARG A 105 9.86 -11.48 -49.99
N THR A 106 8.83 -11.54 -50.82
CA THR A 106 7.51 -10.98 -50.51
C THR A 106 6.88 -11.68 -49.31
N VAL A 107 6.94 -13.01 -49.25
CA VAL A 107 6.40 -13.80 -48.13
C VAL A 107 7.11 -13.45 -46.82
N VAL A 108 8.45 -13.31 -46.83
CA VAL A 108 9.24 -12.96 -45.64
C VAL A 108 8.84 -11.59 -45.09
N ILE A 109 8.79 -10.58 -45.95
CA ILE A 109 8.49 -9.21 -45.56
C ILE A 109 7.04 -9.10 -45.06
N LEU A 110 6.11 -9.78 -45.74
CA LEU A 110 4.70 -9.80 -45.34
C LEU A 110 4.51 -10.50 -43.99
N ALA A 111 5.19 -11.63 -43.74
CA ALA A 111 5.13 -12.34 -42.46
C ALA A 111 5.70 -11.51 -41.30
N ALA A 112 6.83 -10.81 -41.52
CA ALA A 112 7.39 -9.89 -40.52
C ALA A 112 6.46 -8.70 -40.25
N ALA A 113 5.83 -8.14 -41.29
CA ALA A 113 4.88 -7.04 -41.17
C ALA A 113 3.61 -7.48 -40.41
N LEU A 114 3.09 -8.67 -40.72
CA LEU A 114 1.93 -9.24 -40.03
C LEU A 114 2.24 -9.51 -38.54
N SER A 115 3.43 -10.06 -38.24
CA SER A 115 3.88 -10.26 -36.85
C SER A 115 3.96 -8.93 -36.09
N PHE A 116 4.44 -7.86 -36.73
CA PHE A 116 4.47 -6.53 -36.13
C PHE A 116 3.05 -6.00 -35.83
N VAL A 117 2.15 -6.05 -36.81
CA VAL A 117 0.76 -5.61 -36.65
C VAL A 117 0.06 -6.39 -35.53
N LEU A 118 0.21 -7.71 -35.52
CA LEU A 118 -0.38 -8.59 -34.50
C LEU A 118 0.18 -8.29 -33.10
N SER A 119 1.47 -7.97 -32.99
CA SER A 119 2.08 -7.57 -31.72
C SER A 119 1.47 -6.29 -31.14
N VAL A 120 1.13 -5.31 -32.00
CA VAL A 120 0.48 -4.06 -31.60
C VAL A 120 -0.97 -4.31 -31.19
N VAL A 121 -1.70 -5.13 -31.95
CA VAL A 121 -3.09 -5.51 -31.63
C VAL A 121 -3.17 -6.25 -30.29
N LEU A 122 -2.30 -7.24 -30.05
CA LEU A 122 -2.22 -7.95 -28.77
C LEU A 122 -1.87 -7.02 -27.61
N CYS A 123 -0.98 -6.05 -27.83
CA CYS A 123 -0.64 -5.06 -26.82
C CYS A 123 -1.84 -4.15 -26.47
N ARG A 124 -2.60 -3.68 -27.48
CA ARG A 124 -3.82 -2.89 -27.26
C ARG A 124 -4.92 -3.70 -26.58
N ALA A 125 -5.12 -4.96 -26.98
CA ALA A 125 -6.09 -5.85 -26.36
C ALA A 125 -5.75 -6.12 -24.87
N ARG A 126 -4.46 -6.36 -24.56
CA ARG A 126 -3.98 -6.50 -23.18
C ARG A 126 -4.23 -5.25 -22.35
N LEU A 127 -3.91 -4.06 -22.88
CA LEU A 127 -4.15 -2.80 -22.18
C LEU A 127 -5.64 -2.52 -21.98
N TRP A 128 -6.46 -2.85 -22.96
CA TRP A 128 -7.91 -2.70 -22.87
C TRP A 128 -8.51 -3.65 -21.82
N LEU A 129 -8.06 -4.89 -21.77
CA LEU A 129 -8.42 -5.87 -20.73
C LEU A 129 -7.96 -5.41 -19.34
N GLN A 130 -6.73 -4.91 -19.21
CA GLN A 130 -6.23 -4.34 -17.94
C GLN A 130 -7.05 -3.14 -17.50
N ARG A 131 -7.41 -2.22 -18.42
CA ARG A 131 -8.29 -1.09 -18.10
C ARG A 131 -9.69 -1.55 -17.68
N ARG A 132 -10.24 -2.58 -18.33
CA ARG A 132 -11.52 -3.19 -17.92
C ARG A 132 -11.45 -3.88 -16.57
N GLN A 133 -10.36 -4.57 -16.26
CA GLN A 133 -10.16 -5.22 -14.95
C GLN A 133 -9.95 -4.18 -13.84
N CYS A 134 -9.19 -3.12 -14.09
CA CYS A 134 -9.09 -1.98 -13.16
C CYS A 134 -10.42 -1.24 -13.00
N ALA A 135 -11.22 -1.11 -14.08
CA ALA A 135 -12.55 -0.50 -14.01
C ALA A 135 -13.57 -1.40 -13.27
N ALA A 136 -13.49 -2.73 -13.43
CA ALA A 136 -14.34 -3.67 -12.70
C ALA A 136 -13.94 -3.78 -11.21
N ALA A 137 -12.64 -3.72 -10.90
CA ALA A 137 -12.15 -3.63 -9.52
C ALA A 137 -12.46 -2.25 -8.88
N GLY A 138 -12.47 -1.18 -9.68
CA GLY A 138 -12.90 0.16 -9.27
C GLY A 138 -14.42 0.31 -9.13
N ALA A 139 -15.22 -0.53 -9.79
CA ALA A 139 -16.68 -0.51 -9.71
C ALA A 139 -17.25 -1.24 -8.48
N CYS A 140 -16.43 -1.95 -7.70
CA CYS A 140 -16.83 -2.51 -6.42
C CYS A 140 -16.74 -1.48 -5.26
N PHE A 141 -16.30 -0.25 -5.55
CA PHE A 141 -16.40 0.90 -4.66
C PHE A 141 -17.29 1.95 -5.33
N PRO A 142 -18.21 2.60 -4.60
CA PRO A 142 -19.00 3.68 -5.18
C PRO A 142 -18.05 4.80 -5.59
N ALA A 143 -17.99 5.07 -6.90
CA ALA A 143 -17.25 6.19 -7.45
C ALA A 143 -17.95 7.50 -7.06
N GLU A 144 -17.29 8.34 -6.25
CA GLU A 144 -17.65 9.76 -6.16
C GLU A 144 -17.12 10.49 -7.41
N PRO A 145 -17.86 11.49 -7.93
CA PRO A 145 -17.53 12.14 -9.18
C PRO A 145 -16.38 13.13 -9.03
N ALA A 146 -15.45 13.07 -9.97
CA ALA A 146 -14.42 14.09 -10.17
C ALA A 146 -15.09 15.42 -10.54
N VAL A 147 -14.93 16.43 -9.68
CA VAL A 147 -15.32 17.82 -9.96
C VAL A 147 -14.26 18.44 -10.87
N THR A 148 -14.46 18.34 -12.18
CA THR A 148 -13.87 19.29 -13.13
C THR A 148 -14.86 20.42 -13.36
N ALA A 149 -14.52 21.60 -12.86
CA ALA A 149 -15.22 22.83 -13.16
C ALA A 149 -15.14 23.13 -14.67
N ALA A 150 -16.28 23.09 -15.34
CA ALA A 150 -16.50 23.78 -16.61
C ALA A 150 -17.86 24.50 -16.53
N VAL A 151 -17.81 25.80 -16.77
CA VAL A 151 -18.90 26.76 -16.77
C VAL A 151 -19.97 26.38 -17.80
N HIS A 152 -21.23 26.18 -17.37
CA HIS A 152 -22.48 26.69 -17.98
C HIS A 152 -23.73 26.16 -17.22
N PRO A 153 -24.85 26.92 -17.14
CA PRO A 153 -25.97 26.61 -16.25
C PRO A 153 -27.02 25.76 -16.96
N SER A 154 -27.40 24.61 -16.40
CA SER A 154 -28.69 23.95 -16.65
C SER A 154 -28.95 22.86 -15.62
N ASP A 155 -30.17 22.86 -15.11
CA ASP A 155 -30.82 21.93 -14.19
C ASP A 155 -30.47 20.45 -14.40
N HIS A 156 -30.07 19.76 -13.30
CA HIS A 156 -30.52 18.43 -12.84
C HIS A 156 -29.49 17.69 -11.96
N GLY A 157 -29.85 17.50 -10.68
CA GLY A 157 -29.54 16.35 -9.83
C GLY A 157 -28.07 15.98 -9.59
N SER A 158 -27.37 16.69 -8.70
CA SER A 158 -26.08 16.25 -8.14
C SER A 158 -26.28 15.23 -7.01
N GLY A 159 -25.72 14.03 -7.19
CA GLY A 159 -25.58 13.04 -6.13
C GLY A 159 -24.64 13.56 -5.05
N THR A 160 -25.22 14.06 -3.97
CA THR A 160 -24.55 14.44 -2.73
C THR A 160 -24.26 13.15 -1.95
N ALA A 161 -23.06 13.01 -1.37
CA ALA A 161 -22.84 12.04 -0.29
C ALA A 161 -23.98 12.18 0.72
N PRO A 162 -24.60 11.10 1.23
CA PRO A 162 -25.79 11.19 2.05
C PRO A 162 -25.47 12.01 3.30
N ALA A 163 -25.92 13.27 3.32
CA ALA A 163 -25.83 14.11 4.48
C ALA A 163 -26.71 13.49 5.55
N ALA A 164 -26.15 13.25 6.74
CA ALA A 164 -26.98 12.91 7.90
C ALA A 164 -27.99 14.05 8.12
N PRO A 165 -29.19 13.79 8.68
CA PRO A 165 -30.22 14.81 8.90
C PRO A 165 -29.76 16.02 9.74
N ASP A 166 -28.60 15.91 10.40
CA ASP A 166 -27.97 16.95 11.21
C ASP A 166 -26.81 17.70 10.52
N GLY A 167 -26.56 17.47 9.23
CA GLY A 167 -25.53 18.15 8.44
C GLY A 167 -24.09 17.64 8.64
N LEU A 168 -23.85 16.65 9.50
CA LEU A 168 -22.54 16.01 9.69
C LEU A 168 -22.20 15.06 8.55
N LEU A 169 -20.95 15.09 8.10
CA LEU A 169 -20.43 14.17 7.09
C LEU A 169 -19.89 12.89 7.74
N VAL A 170 -20.27 11.75 7.14
CA VAL A 170 -19.78 10.43 7.52
C VAL A 170 -18.49 10.14 6.76
N THR A 171 -17.39 9.93 7.48
CA THR A 171 -16.19 9.36 6.85
C THR A 171 -16.31 7.84 6.89
N ALA A 172 -16.42 7.21 5.72
CA ALA A 172 -16.33 5.76 5.61
C ALA A 172 -14.90 5.33 5.98
N LEU A 173 -14.76 4.70 7.14
CA LEU A 173 -13.51 4.14 7.64
C LEU A 173 -13.64 2.62 7.60
N PRO A 174 -12.67 1.89 7.03
CA PRO A 174 -12.72 0.43 7.08
C PRO A 174 -12.69 -0.01 8.54
N GLY A 175 -13.72 -0.76 8.95
CA GLY A 175 -13.68 -1.47 10.22
C GLY A 175 -12.56 -2.50 10.21
N SER A 176 -12.04 -2.85 11.39
CA SER A 176 -11.11 -3.97 11.52
C SER A 176 -11.50 -4.86 12.68
N ALA A 177 -10.99 -6.10 12.70
CA ALA A 177 -11.17 -6.99 13.84
C ALA A 177 -10.60 -6.39 15.14
N ALA A 178 -9.63 -5.47 15.04
CA ALA A 178 -9.00 -4.80 16.17
C ALA A 178 -9.82 -3.66 16.78
N VAL A 179 -10.61 -2.94 15.97
CA VAL A 179 -11.38 -1.78 16.45
C VAL A 179 -12.72 -1.63 15.74
N GLU A 180 -13.74 -1.23 16.50
CA GLU A 180 -14.90 -0.56 15.92
C GLU A 180 -14.54 0.92 15.74
N VAL A 181 -14.70 1.49 14.54
CA VAL A 181 -14.26 2.86 14.26
C VAL A 181 -15.32 3.66 13.52
N VAL A 182 -15.52 4.91 13.92
CA VAL A 182 -16.42 5.86 13.26
C VAL A 182 -15.75 7.23 13.17
N GLY A 183 -15.76 7.79 11.95
CA GLY A 183 -15.32 9.17 11.69
C GLY A 183 -16.50 10.08 11.40
N ARG A 184 -16.46 11.29 11.98
CA ARG A 184 -17.41 12.37 11.69
C ARG A 184 -16.63 13.66 11.47
N CYS A 185 -16.99 14.38 10.42
CA CYS A 185 -16.50 15.73 10.19
C CYS A 185 -17.66 16.70 10.00
N MET A 186 -17.45 17.93 10.44
CA MET A 186 -18.33 19.04 10.09
C MET A 186 -18.11 19.39 8.61
N PRO A 187 -19.17 19.69 7.85
CA PRO A 187 -19.03 20.14 6.47
C PRO A 187 -18.33 21.50 6.48
N ALA A 188 -17.42 21.70 5.53
CA ALA A 188 -16.85 23.02 5.28
C ALA A 188 -17.99 23.97 4.89
N ARG A 189 -18.33 24.92 5.75
CA ARG A 189 -19.16 26.08 5.38
C ARG A 189 -18.44 26.87 4.28
N GLU A 190 -19.19 27.53 3.39
CA GLU A 190 -18.66 28.37 2.29
C GLU A 190 -17.68 29.47 2.74
N HIS A 191 -17.69 29.81 4.04
CA HIS A 191 -16.78 30.77 4.69
C HIS A 191 -15.87 30.12 5.75
N SER A 192 -15.75 28.79 5.77
CA SER A 192 -14.78 28.12 6.63
C SER A 192 -13.41 28.63 6.24
N GLY A 193 -12.59 28.96 7.25
CA GLY A 193 -11.22 29.40 7.02
C GLY A 193 -10.45 28.41 6.14
N PRO A 194 -9.22 28.77 5.75
CA PRO A 194 -8.45 28.01 4.77
C PRO A 194 -7.85 26.73 5.37
N SER A 195 -8.71 25.84 5.86
CA SER A 195 -8.36 24.60 6.53
C SER A 195 -9.12 23.40 5.95
N ALA A 196 -8.45 22.26 5.88
CA ALA A 196 -9.04 20.99 5.47
C ALA A 196 -8.70 19.89 6.49
N HIS A 197 -9.60 18.94 6.68
CA HIS A 197 -9.46 17.87 7.67
C HIS A 197 -9.60 16.51 7.00
N TRP A 198 -8.85 15.52 7.47
CA TRP A 198 -9.02 14.14 7.05
C TRP A 198 -8.93 13.20 8.23
N LEU A 199 -9.70 12.12 8.16
CA LEU A 199 -9.65 11.00 9.09
C LEU A 199 -9.37 9.73 8.28
N ASP A 200 -8.60 8.81 8.84
CA ASP A 200 -8.33 7.53 8.21
C ASP A 200 -8.21 6.40 9.24
N ALA A 201 -8.52 5.18 8.78
CA ALA A 201 -8.25 3.94 9.47
C ALA A 201 -7.59 3.01 8.46
N ILE A 202 -6.37 2.55 8.75
CA ILE A 202 -5.52 1.82 7.82
C ILE A 202 -5.23 0.45 8.44
N PRO A 203 -5.71 -0.66 7.84
CA PRO A 203 -5.33 -2.00 8.27
C PRO A 203 -3.83 -2.21 8.12
N LEU A 204 -3.19 -2.64 9.21
CA LEU A 204 -1.77 -2.91 9.27
C LEU A 204 -1.51 -4.42 9.45
N PRO A 205 -0.30 -4.89 9.11
CA PRO A 205 0.04 -6.29 9.26
C PRO A 205 -0.10 -6.79 10.70
N GLY A 206 -0.52 -8.05 10.86
CA GLY A 206 -0.74 -8.67 12.17
C GLY A 206 -2.03 -8.22 12.84
N ALA A 207 -3.07 -7.96 12.03
CA ALA A 207 -4.38 -7.46 12.44
C ALA A 207 -4.35 -6.11 13.20
N ARG A 208 -3.23 -5.38 13.16
CA ARG A 208 -3.12 -4.05 13.75
C ARG A 208 -3.90 -3.02 12.92
N VAL A 209 -4.12 -1.85 13.49
CA VAL A 209 -4.76 -0.74 12.78
C VAL A 209 -4.07 0.56 13.09
N ALA A 210 -3.81 1.36 12.05
CA ALA A 210 -3.41 2.74 12.19
C ALA A 210 -4.65 3.65 12.13
N LEU A 211 -4.77 4.53 13.11
CA LEU A 211 -5.81 5.56 13.21
C LEU A 211 -5.15 6.91 12.96
N VAL A 212 -5.72 7.68 12.04
CA VAL A 212 -5.13 8.93 11.58
C VAL A 212 -6.16 10.03 11.68
N ALA A 213 -5.75 11.16 12.25
CA ALA A 213 -6.49 12.40 12.18
C ALA A 213 -5.53 13.52 11.83
N GLY A 214 -5.88 14.32 10.83
CA GLY A 214 -5.05 15.45 10.47
C GLY A 214 -5.83 16.62 9.93
N SER A 215 -5.17 17.78 9.99
CA SER A 215 -5.69 19.03 9.47
C SER A 215 -4.60 19.80 8.76
N VAL A 216 -4.94 20.43 7.65
CA VAL A 216 -4.06 21.32 6.91
C VAL A 216 -4.62 22.73 7.00
N SER A 217 -3.75 23.71 7.21
CA SER A 217 -4.04 25.13 7.10
C SER A 217 -3.21 25.71 5.95
N ALA A 218 -3.83 26.47 5.06
CA ALA A 218 -3.20 27.13 3.91
C ALA A 218 -3.75 28.55 3.72
N GLU A 219 -3.45 29.22 2.61
CA GLU A 219 -4.05 30.53 2.28
C GLU A 219 -5.48 30.39 1.73
N THR A 220 -5.76 29.30 1.03
CA THR A 220 -7.06 29.01 0.41
C THR A 220 -7.54 27.61 0.78
N GLY A 221 -8.86 27.44 0.93
CA GLY A 221 -9.45 26.13 1.25
C GLY A 221 -9.21 25.07 0.18
N THR A 222 -9.10 25.47 -1.09
CA THR A 222 -8.75 24.57 -2.21
C THR A 222 -7.32 24.05 -2.08
N ALA A 223 -6.36 24.91 -1.75
CA ALA A 223 -4.98 24.50 -1.49
C ALA A 223 -4.88 23.59 -0.26
N ALA A 224 -5.62 23.90 0.81
CA ALA A 224 -5.69 23.06 2.00
C ALA A 224 -6.25 21.66 1.68
N GLY A 225 -7.33 21.58 0.90
CA GLY A 225 -7.92 20.31 0.47
C GLY A 225 -6.99 19.47 -0.40
N ALA A 226 -6.30 20.08 -1.36
CA ALA A 226 -5.31 19.39 -2.20
C ALA A 226 -4.14 18.84 -1.37
N ALA A 227 -3.58 19.65 -0.47
CA ALA A 227 -2.51 19.21 0.41
C ALA A 227 -2.97 18.11 1.39
N ALA A 228 -4.20 18.18 1.92
CA ALA A 228 -4.76 17.12 2.76
C ALA A 228 -4.89 15.79 2.00
N ALA A 229 -5.30 15.82 0.73
CA ALA A 229 -5.37 14.63 -0.11
C ALA A 229 -3.98 14.03 -0.39
N GLU A 230 -2.99 14.87 -0.69
CA GLU A 230 -1.59 14.46 -0.90
C GLU A 230 -0.99 13.84 0.38
N LEU A 231 -1.17 14.48 1.54
CA LEU A 231 -0.69 13.96 2.83
C LEU A 231 -1.39 12.67 3.22
N ARG A 232 -2.71 12.55 3.02
CA ARG A 232 -3.44 11.30 3.27
C ARG A 232 -2.90 10.15 2.41
N ALA A 233 -2.62 10.41 1.13
CA ALA A 233 -2.01 9.42 0.26
C ALA A 233 -0.60 9.03 0.74
N ALA A 234 0.21 10.01 1.15
CA ALA A 234 1.54 9.76 1.70
C ALA A 234 1.49 8.91 2.97
N VAL A 235 0.61 9.24 3.93
CA VAL A 235 0.42 8.45 5.16
C VAL A 235 0.09 7.00 4.84
N ARG A 236 -0.83 6.75 3.90
CA ARG A 236 -1.16 5.36 3.49
C ARG A 236 0.05 4.62 2.92
N THR A 237 0.87 5.28 2.11
CA THR A 237 2.07 4.65 1.54
C THR A 237 3.15 4.38 2.59
N LEU A 238 3.31 5.27 3.56
CA LEU A 238 4.25 5.11 4.67
C LEU A 238 3.76 4.06 5.68
N ALA A 239 2.45 3.97 5.88
CA ALA A 239 1.83 2.94 6.72
C ALA A 239 1.98 1.53 6.12
N ASP A 240 1.96 1.38 4.80
CA ASP A 240 2.11 0.07 4.13
C ASP A 240 3.51 -0.54 4.31
N ILE A 241 4.53 0.28 4.55
CA ILE A 241 5.88 -0.17 4.90
C ILE A 241 6.08 -0.31 6.43
N ASP A 242 5.00 -0.21 7.21
CA ASP A 242 4.92 -0.53 8.66
C ASP A 242 5.92 0.24 9.53
N LEU A 243 6.08 1.54 9.24
CA LEU A 243 6.91 2.47 10.03
C LEU A 243 6.32 2.75 11.41
N GLN A 244 7.21 3.04 12.37
CA GLN A 244 6.78 3.54 13.68
C GLN A 244 6.15 4.94 13.57
N PRO A 245 5.25 5.33 14.50
CA PRO A 245 4.53 6.59 14.40
C PRO A 245 5.39 7.85 14.25
N ASP A 246 6.47 7.94 15.02
CA ASP A 246 7.45 9.04 15.00
C ASP A 246 8.25 9.10 13.69
N GLU A 247 8.73 7.94 13.21
CA GLU A 247 9.39 7.83 11.91
C GLU A 247 8.45 8.23 10.76
N LEU A 248 7.20 7.78 10.81
CA LEU A 248 6.20 8.12 9.81
C LEU A 248 5.94 9.63 9.75
N LEU A 249 5.79 10.29 10.89
CA LEU A 249 5.57 11.74 10.92
C LEU A 249 6.81 12.51 10.46
N THR A 250 8.01 12.01 10.75
CA THR A 250 9.26 12.57 10.22
C THR A 250 9.29 12.50 8.69
N HIS A 251 8.96 11.33 8.12
CA HIS A 251 8.87 11.18 6.67
C HIS A 251 7.73 11.98 6.04
N LEU A 252 6.63 12.19 6.78
CA LEU A 252 5.51 13.00 6.32
C LEU A 252 5.90 14.48 6.24
N ASP A 253 6.69 14.99 7.21
CA ASP A 253 7.24 16.35 7.16
C ASP A 253 8.15 16.54 5.94
N ASP A 254 9.02 15.56 5.66
CA ASP A 254 9.86 15.57 4.46
C ASP A 254 9.02 15.57 3.17
N VAL A 255 7.91 14.82 3.13
CA VAL A 255 6.97 14.84 2.00
C VAL A 255 6.34 16.21 1.84
N LEU A 256 5.85 16.81 2.93
CA LEU A 256 5.27 18.14 2.90
C LEU A 256 6.28 19.18 2.41
N GLY A 257 7.51 19.18 2.92
CA GLY A 257 8.56 20.11 2.52
C GLY A 257 8.95 20.00 1.04
N ARG A 258 8.86 18.79 0.45
CA ARG A 258 9.04 18.58 -0.99
C ARG A 258 7.86 19.07 -1.82
N LEU A 259 6.65 18.86 -1.33
CA LEU A 259 5.42 19.23 -2.03
C LEU A 259 5.15 20.73 -1.95
N ARG A 260 5.51 21.37 -0.83
CA ARG A 260 5.24 22.76 -0.50
C ARG A 260 6.49 23.37 0.17
N PRO A 261 7.41 23.95 -0.62
CA PRO A 261 8.60 24.60 -0.10
C PRO A 261 8.27 25.76 0.86
N ALA A 262 9.25 26.14 1.69
CA ALA A 262 9.11 27.25 2.63
C ALA A 262 8.62 28.53 1.94
N GLY A 263 7.66 29.22 2.57
CA GLY A 263 7.03 30.44 2.04
C GLY A 263 5.67 30.22 1.35
N THR A 264 5.20 28.99 1.21
CA THR A 264 3.85 28.67 0.67
C THR A 264 2.72 28.83 1.68
N GLY A 265 3.03 29.12 2.95
CA GLY A 265 2.04 29.30 4.01
C GLY A 265 1.26 28.03 4.41
N VAL A 266 1.64 26.86 3.89
CA VAL A 266 0.99 25.58 4.21
C VAL A 266 1.60 24.99 5.48
N SER A 267 0.75 24.64 6.44
CA SER A 267 1.13 23.88 7.63
C SER A 267 0.12 22.79 7.90
N ALA A 268 0.55 21.69 8.51
CA ALA A 268 -0.34 20.59 8.81
C ALA A 268 -0.13 20.05 10.22
N ALA A 269 -1.23 19.71 10.88
CA ALA A 269 -1.23 18.91 12.10
C ALA A 269 -1.62 17.47 11.77
N CYS A 270 -0.99 16.50 12.41
CA CYS A 270 -1.28 15.09 12.18
C CYS A 270 -1.06 14.30 13.47
N LEU A 271 -2.00 13.42 13.80
CA LEU A 271 -1.84 12.37 14.79
C LEU A 271 -1.91 11.02 14.08
N TYR A 272 -0.92 10.17 14.35
CA TYR A 272 -0.87 8.80 13.86
C TYR A 272 -0.74 7.85 15.05
N ALA A 273 -1.73 6.96 15.20
CA ALA A 273 -1.80 6.00 16.31
C ALA A 273 -1.91 4.58 15.77
N VAL A 274 -1.01 3.69 16.18
CA VAL A 274 -1.03 2.26 15.84
C VAL A 274 -1.52 1.49 17.06
N TYR A 275 -2.66 0.81 16.92
CA TYR A 275 -3.20 -0.08 17.95
C TYR A 275 -2.92 -1.55 17.59
N ASP A 276 -2.35 -2.28 18.54
CA ASP A 276 -2.12 -3.72 18.45
C ASP A 276 -3.16 -4.49 19.29
N PRO A 277 -4.10 -5.22 18.64
CA PRO A 277 -5.13 -5.97 19.37
C PRO A 277 -4.59 -7.19 20.12
N VAL A 278 -3.37 -7.65 19.81
CA VAL A 278 -2.77 -8.80 20.48
C VAL A 278 -2.20 -8.40 21.84
N SER A 279 -1.47 -7.29 21.88
CA SER A 279 -0.86 -6.78 23.13
C SER A 279 -1.75 -5.79 23.88
N GLY A 280 -2.76 -5.21 23.22
CA GLY A 280 -3.55 -4.10 23.74
C GLY A 280 -2.74 -2.80 23.84
N ARG A 281 -1.58 -2.70 23.20
CA ARG A 281 -0.74 -1.50 23.19
C ARG A 281 -1.13 -0.58 22.05
N CYS A 282 -1.13 0.72 22.33
CA CYS A 282 -1.27 1.77 21.32
C CYS A 282 -0.05 2.67 21.33
N SER A 283 0.69 2.71 20.23
CA SER A 283 1.82 3.62 20.01
C SER A 283 1.33 4.79 19.18
N LEU A 284 1.61 6.02 19.62
CA LEU A 284 1.05 7.22 19.00
C LEU A 284 2.04 8.36 19.02
N ALA A 285 2.12 9.07 17.90
CA ALA A 285 2.89 10.29 17.75
C ALA A 285 2.01 11.36 17.12
N ALA A 286 2.34 12.63 17.38
CA ALA A 286 1.61 13.74 16.79
C ALA A 286 2.48 14.96 16.52
N THR A 287 2.09 15.75 15.53
CA THR A 287 2.67 17.05 15.17
C THR A 287 1.58 18.12 15.19
N GLY A 288 1.73 19.15 16.01
CA GLY A 288 0.79 20.28 16.08
C GLY A 288 -0.67 19.89 16.37
N HIS A 289 -0.90 18.69 16.89
CA HIS A 289 -2.23 18.11 17.09
C HIS A 289 -2.58 18.11 18.59
N PRO A 290 -3.84 18.35 18.95
CA PRO A 290 -4.31 18.24 20.33
C PRO A 290 -4.17 16.81 20.89
N ALA A 291 -4.02 16.72 22.20
CA ALA A 291 -3.91 15.44 22.90
C ALA A 291 -5.21 14.60 22.78
N PRO A 292 -5.11 13.31 22.42
CA PRO A 292 -6.28 12.44 22.32
C PRO A 292 -6.81 12.06 23.71
N VAL A 293 -8.10 11.73 23.76
CA VAL A 293 -8.80 11.36 25.00
C VAL A 293 -9.14 9.88 24.98
N VAL A 294 -8.92 9.19 26.08
CA VAL A 294 -9.27 7.79 26.29
C VAL A 294 -10.35 7.71 27.36
N VAL A 295 -11.35 6.88 27.10
CA VAL A 295 -12.31 6.43 28.09
C VAL A 295 -12.05 4.95 28.37
N SER A 296 -11.68 4.63 29.61
CA SER A 296 -11.43 3.25 30.02
C SER A 296 -12.73 2.42 30.02
N PRO A 297 -12.64 1.08 29.99
CA PRO A 297 -13.82 0.21 30.12
C PRO A 297 -14.61 0.44 31.42
N GLU A 298 -13.94 0.91 32.46
CA GLU A 298 -14.52 1.27 33.76
C GLU A 298 -15.14 2.68 33.76
N GLY A 299 -14.89 3.45 32.69
CA GLY A 299 -15.44 4.78 32.46
C GLY A 299 -14.61 5.94 33.00
N ALA A 300 -13.34 5.70 33.33
CA ALA A 300 -12.39 6.77 33.63
C ALA A 300 -12.01 7.50 32.34
N VAL A 301 -12.03 8.84 32.36
CA VAL A 301 -11.61 9.66 31.23
C VAL A 301 -10.20 10.17 31.49
N THR A 302 -9.28 9.90 30.56
CA THR A 302 -7.88 10.32 30.65
C THR A 302 -7.44 10.95 29.35
N THR A 303 -6.70 12.06 29.42
CA THR A 303 -6.06 12.67 28.26
C THR A 303 -4.65 12.10 28.13
N ILE A 304 -4.29 11.60 26.95
CA ILE A 304 -2.94 11.08 26.71
C ILE A 304 -1.98 12.25 26.58
N VAL A 305 -0.97 12.30 27.44
CA VAL A 305 0.07 13.31 27.37
C VAL A 305 0.99 12.96 26.20
N LEU A 306 1.09 13.86 25.23
CA LEU A 306 1.99 13.76 24.08
C LEU A 306 3.12 14.79 24.21
N PRO A 307 4.34 14.47 23.77
CA PRO A 307 5.43 15.44 23.68
C PRO A 307 5.02 16.66 22.83
N PRO A 308 5.35 17.89 23.25
CA PRO A 308 4.99 19.08 22.51
C PRO A 308 5.75 19.12 21.19
N SER A 309 5.02 19.25 20.09
CA SER A 309 5.58 19.27 18.73
C SER A 309 4.93 20.37 17.89
N GLN A 310 5.72 20.97 17.01
CA GLN A 310 5.20 21.98 16.08
C GLN A 310 4.46 21.31 14.91
N PRO A 311 3.54 22.04 14.25
CA PRO A 311 2.94 21.58 13.01
C PRO A 311 4.01 21.29 11.93
N LEU A 312 3.69 20.33 11.06
CA LEU A 312 4.48 20.02 9.87
C LEU A 312 4.69 21.27 9.02
N GLY A 313 5.90 21.42 8.47
CA GLY A 313 6.30 22.54 7.62
C GLY A 313 6.74 23.83 8.34
N GLN A 314 6.73 23.88 9.69
CA GLN A 314 7.13 25.08 10.45
C GLN A 314 8.51 25.00 11.13
N ALA A 315 9.03 23.81 11.42
CA ALA A 315 10.41 23.50 11.82
C ALA A 315 10.59 21.96 11.78
N ARG A 316 11.82 21.42 11.79
CA ARG A 316 12.03 19.95 11.87
C ARG A 316 11.34 19.41 13.13
N PRO A 317 10.23 18.66 13.02
CA PRO A 317 9.56 18.15 14.19
C PRO A 317 10.41 17.02 14.78
N SER A 318 10.71 17.09 16.08
CA SER A 318 11.04 15.89 16.86
C SER A 318 9.72 15.36 17.38
N SER A 319 9.06 14.53 16.57
CA SER A 319 7.91 13.77 17.07
C SER A 319 8.49 12.57 17.81
N GLU A 320 8.08 12.36 19.05
CA GLU A 320 8.45 11.19 19.83
C GLU A 320 7.19 10.35 20.05
N ALA A 321 7.32 9.03 19.87
CA ALA A 321 6.22 8.12 20.05
C ALA A 321 5.93 7.93 21.54
N THR A 322 4.66 8.01 21.91
CA THR A 322 4.16 7.67 23.25
C THR A 322 3.39 6.36 23.18
N VAL A 323 3.68 5.45 24.11
CA VAL A 323 3.02 4.15 24.17
C VAL A 323 2.11 4.06 25.38
N VAL A 324 0.86 3.71 25.15
CA VAL A 324 -0.17 3.53 26.18
C VAL A 324 -0.84 2.15 26.06
N ASN A 325 -1.33 1.61 27.17
CA ASN A 325 -2.12 0.38 27.17
C ASN A 325 -3.60 0.72 27.07
N LEU A 326 -4.27 0.19 26.05
CA LEU A 326 -5.70 0.34 25.80
C LEU A 326 -6.36 -1.05 25.87
N PRO A 327 -6.84 -1.51 27.05
CA PRO A 327 -7.51 -2.80 27.18
C PRO A 327 -8.78 -2.86 26.33
N ALA A 328 -9.31 -4.07 26.11
CA ALA A 328 -10.53 -4.28 25.33
C ALA A 328 -11.69 -3.42 25.85
N GLY A 329 -12.41 -2.80 24.91
CA GLY A 329 -13.54 -1.92 25.21
C GLY A 329 -13.18 -0.48 25.54
N SER A 330 -11.89 -0.13 25.58
CA SER A 330 -11.44 1.26 25.70
C SER A 330 -11.90 2.06 24.49
N LEU A 331 -12.30 3.30 24.71
CA LEU A 331 -12.71 4.22 23.65
C LEU A 331 -11.65 5.30 23.49
N LEU A 332 -10.95 5.28 22.36
CA LEU A 332 -10.02 6.32 21.94
C LEU A 332 -10.76 7.37 21.09
N LEU A 333 -10.63 8.63 21.46
CA LEU A 333 -11.18 9.77 20.75
C LEU A 333 -10.04 10.67 20.27
N VAL A 334 -9.94 10.78 18.95
CA VAL A 334 -8.99 11.64 18.27
C VAL A 334 -9.77 12.73 17.55
N HIS A 335 -9.33 13.98 17.64
CA HIS A 335 -10.05 15.08 17.01
C HIS A 335 -9.09 16.08 16.38
N THR A 336 -9.49 16.66 15.26
CA THR A 336 -8.72 17.73 14.61
C THR A 336 -9.21 19.08 15.12
N GLY A 337 -8.30 19.98 15.52
CA GLY A 337 -8.66 21.33 16.01
C GLY A 337 -8.39 21.53 17.51
N THR A 338 -9.30 22.19 18.23
CA THR A 338 -9.15 22.53 19.65
C THR A 338 -9.41 21.34 20.57
N CYS A 339 -8.64 21.22 21.66
CA CYS A 339 -8.60 20.09 22.60
C CYS A 339 -9.97 19.67 23.16
N LEU A 340 -10.30 18.37 23.09
CA LEU A 340 -11.45 17.77 23.79
C LEU A 340 -11.33 17.76 25.34
N GLY A 341 -10.21 18.20 25.90
CA GLY A 341 -9.93 18.18 27.34
C GLY A 341 -10.69 19.22 28.17
N GLY A 342 -11.66 19.93 27.61
CA GLY A 342 -12.49 20.90 28.33
C GLY A 342 -13.52 20.23 29.27
N PRO A 343 -13.93 20.89 30.37
CA PRO A 343 -14.83 20.30 31.37
C PRO A 343 -16.21 19.91 30.82
N ALA A 344 -16.70 20.57 29.78
CA ALA A 344 -17.98 20.25 29.13
C ALA A 344 -17.91 18.92 28.37
N ALA A 345 -16.86 18.74 27.54
CA ALA A 345 -16.64 17.51 26.80
C ALA A 345 -16.35 16.34 27.75
N GLU A 346 -15.53 16.56 28.79
CA GLU A 346 -15.25 15.53 29.79
C GLU A 346 -16.51 15.06 30.53
N LYS A 347 -17.41 15.99 30.91
CA LYS A 347 -18.69 15.64 31.54
C LYS A 347 -19.55 14.75 30.63
N VAL A 348 -19.60 15.07 29.34
CA VAL A 348 -20.32 14.27 28.33
C VAL A 348 -19.70 12.88 28.21
N LEU A 349 -18.37 12.79 28.10
CA LEU A 349 -17.67 11.52 28.00
C LEU A 349 -17.88 10.64 29.22
N ARG A 350 -17.76 11.19 30.43
CA ARG A 350 -18.04 10.46 31.68
C ARG A 350 -19.50 9.98 31.75
N THR A 351 -20.44 10.74 31.20
CA THR A 351 -21.86 10.33 31.15
C THR A 351 -22.06 9.16 30.20
N LEU A 352 -21.49 9.25 28.99
CA LEU A 352 -21.54 8.17 27.99
C LEU A 352 -20.82 6.90 28.45
N ALA A 353 -19.78 7.05 29.26
CA ALA A 353 -18.99 5.95 29.79
C ALA A 353 -19.70 5.14 30.89
N ARG A 354 -20.58 5.78 31.66
CA ARG A 354 -21.32 5.14 32.76
C ARG A 354 -22.48 4.27 32.30
N THR A 355 -22.93 4.42 31.06
CA THR A 355 -24.01 3.63 30.47
C THR A 355 -23.50 2.22 30.12
N ARG A 356 -23.61 1.28 31.07
CA ARG A 356 -23.06 -0.09 30.93
C ARG A 356 -23.96 -1.06 30.15
N GLU A 357 -25.28 -0.97 30.33
CA GLU A 357 -26.24 -1.93 29.76
C GLU A 357 -26.61 -1.63 28.29
N ASP A 358 -26.62 -0.35 27.91
CA ASP A 358 -26.92 0.09 26.55
C ASP A 358 -25.83 1.05 26.06
N ARG A 359 -24.67 0.47 25.70
CA ARG A 359 -23.52 1.28 25.26
C ARG A 359 -23.91 2.05 24.00
N PRO A 360 -23.79 3.38 23.99
CA PRO A 360 -24.15 4.16 22.81
C PRO A 360 -23.26 3.79 21.63
N SER A 361 -23.85 3.78 20.43
CA SER A 361 -23.10 3.62 19.19
C SER A 361 -22.00 4.68 19.08
N LEU A 362 -20.88 4.33 18.43
CA LEU A 362 -19.79 5.30 18.25
C LEU A 362 -20.23 6.55 17.47
N ASP A 363 -21.19 6.41 16.57
CA ASP A 363 -21.82 7.56 15.91
C ASP A 363 -22.50 8.50 16.91
N THR A 364 -23.31 7.96 17.82
CA THR A 364 -23.97 8.73 18.87
C THR A 364 -22.95 9.42 19.78
N VAL A 365 -21.84 8.75 20.10
CA VAL A 365 -20.74 9.33 20.87
C VAL A 365 -20.15 10.53 20.12
N CYS A 366 -19.72 10.35 18.86
CA CYS A 366 -19.15 11.42 18.03
C CYS A 366 -20.10 12.63 17.94
N ARG A 367 -21.39 12.40 17.66
CA ARG A 367 -22.40 13.46 17.57
C ARG A 367 -22.57 14.22 18.88
N THR A 368 -22.68 13.51 20.00
CA THR A 368 -22.89 14.11 21.31
C THR A 368 -21.70 14.97 21.71
N VAL A 369 -20.48 14.47 21.46
CA VAL A 369 -19.24 15.20 21.74
C VAL A 369 -19.13 16.46 20.87
N LEU A 370 -19.35 16.34 19.55
CA LEU A 370 -19.31 17.49 18.63
C LEU A 370 -20.35 18.57 18.99
N ARG A 371 -21.54 18.17 19.45
CA ARG A 371 -22.59 19.12 19.90
C ARG A 371 -22.24 19.83 21.20
N ALA A 372 -21.48 19.18 22.08
CA ALA A 372 -21.07 19.76 23.35
C ALA A 372 -19.94 20.80 23.21
N LEU A 373 -19.25 20.83 22.07
CA LEU A 373 -18.22 21.82 21.80
C LEU A 373 -18.82 23.25 21.68
N PRO A 374 -18.10 24.28 22.15
CA PRO A 374 -18.49 25.68 21.97
C PRO A 374 -18.69 26.05 20.50
N GLU A 375 -19.63 26.94 20.18
CA GLU A 375 -19.94 27.33 18.79
C GLU A 375 -18.74 27.86 18.00
N ALA A 376 -17.81 28.54 18.67
CA ALA A 376 -16.58 29.05 18.05
C ALA A 376 -15.63 27.93 17.57
N GLU A 377 -15.73 26.73 18.15
CA GLU A 377 -14.83 25.59 17.90
C GLU A 377 -15.45 24.55 16.94
N ARG A 378 -16.76 24.61 16.71
CA ARG A 378 -17.49 23.74 15.79
C ARG A 378 -17.10 23.83 14.30
N PRO A 379 -16.65 24.96 13.72
CA PRO A 379 -16.53 25.09 12.26
C PRO A 379 -15.47 24.20 11.60
N CYS A 380 -14.45 23.74 12.33
CA CYS A 380 -13.29 23.01 11.80
C CYS A 380 -13.01 21.70 12.55
N ALA A 381 -14.05 21.11 13.17
CA ALA A 381 -13.91 19.91 13.98
C ALA A 381 -14.18 18.63 13.18
N ALA A 382 -13.22 17.71 13.19
CA ALA A 382 -13.42 16.31 12.84
C ALA A 382 -13.07 15.46 14.06
N ILE A 383 -13.81 14.36 14.26
CA ILE A 383 -13.60 13.41 15.36
C ILE A 383 -13.60 11.99 14.81
N LEU A 384 -12.62 11.21 15.26
CA LEU A 384 -12.51 9.78 15.07
C LEU A 384 -12.68 9.12 16.44
N ALA A 385 -13.67 8.25 16.53
CA ALA A 385 -13.87 7.39 17.69
C ALA A 385 -13.50 5.95 17.33
N ALA A 386 -12.64 5.35 18.13
CA ALA A 386 -12.24 3.95 17.99
C ALA A 386 -12.43 3.21 19.31
N ARG A 387 -13.26 2.16 19.29
CA ARG A 387 -13.41 1.24 20.42
C ARG A 387 -12.52 0.04 20.21
N THR A 388 -11.60 -0.19 21.15
CA THR A 388 -10.63 -1.27 21.06
C THR A 388 -11.28 -2.63 21.29
N ARG A 389 -10.79 -3.61 20.54
CA ARG A 389 -11.01 -5.04 20.75
C ARG A 389 -9.65 -5.68 20.94
N THR A 390 -9.58 -6.74 21.73
CA THR A 390 -8.35 -7.54 21.84
C THR A 390 -8.62 -8.93 21.31
N PHE A 391 -7.62 -9.54 20.71
CA PHE A 391 -7.71 -10.93 20.32
C PHE A 391 -7.55 -11.80 21.57
N ASP A 392 -8.39 -12.82 21.67
CA ASP A 392 -8.25 -13.80 22.73
C ASP A 392 -7.08 -14.76 22.45
N SER A 393 -6.72 -15.57 23.45
CA SER A 393 -5.75 -16.66 23.29
C SER A 393 -6.22 -17.76 22.31
N GLY A 394 -7.49 -17.72 21.92
CA GLY A 394 -8.09 -18.57 20.92
C GLY A 394 -7.75 -18.15 19.49
N ALA A 395 -7.35 -16.90 19.25
CA ALA A 395 -6.95 -16.38 17.93
C ALA A 395 -5.43 -16.16 17.80
N VAL A 396 -4.70 -16.18 18.91
CA VAL A 396 -3.24 -15.94 18.93
C VAL A 396 -2.50 -17.12 19.56
N ALA A 397 -1.33 -17.46 19.01
CA ALA A 397 -0.38 -18.37 19.64
C ALA A 397 1.03 -17.80 19.56
N THR A 398 1.76 -17.87 20.67
CA THR A 398 3.12 -17.31 20.78
C THR A 398 4.03 -18.36 21.41
N TRP A 399 5.23 -18.51 20.85
CA TRP A 399 6.28 -19.39 21.35
C TRP A 399 7.62 -18.64 21.35
N ASP A 400 8.30 -18.67 22.50
CA ASP A 400 9.69 -18.25 22.56
C ASP A 400 10.57 -19.40 22.02
N LEU A 401 11.56 -19.05 21.20
CA LEU A 401 12.41 -20.01 20.50
C LEU A 401 13.83 -19.96 21.05
N MET A 402 14.40 -21.14 21.27
CA MET A 402 15.81 -21.27 21.63
C MET A 402 16.69 -20.92 20.43
N PRO A 403 17.88 -20.30 20.65
CA PRO A 403 18.84 -19.98 19.60
C PRO A 403 19.61 -21.24 19.14
N ASP A 404 18.88 -22.26 18.71
CA ASP A 404 19.38 -23.57 18.27
C ASP A 404 18.70 -23.95 16.94
N PRO A 405 19.44 -24.36 15.90
CA PRO A 405 18.86 -24.89 14.67
C PRO A 405 17.76 -25.96 14.87
N ALA A 406 17.79 -26.73 15.96
CA ALA A 406 16.73 -27.69 16.29
C ALA A 406 15.36 -27.02 16.54
N ALA A 407 15.33 -25.75 16.95
CA ALA A 407 14.11 -24.99 17.21
C ALA A 407 13.22 -24.85 15.96
N VAL A 408 13.77 -24.95 14.75
CA VAL A 408 12.98 -24.92 13.50
C VAL A 408 12.01 -26.11 13.43
N SER A 409 12.47 -27.30 13.82
CA SER A 409 11.63 -28.51 13.83
C SER A 409 10.53 -28.43 14.90
N HIS A 410 10.86 -27.88 16.06
CA HIS A 410 9.89 -27.65 17.13
C HIS A 410 8.84 -26.60 16.72
N ALA A 411 9.27 -25.50 16.10
CA ALA A 411 8.39 -24.46 15.58
C ALA A 411 7.35 -25.03 14.59
N ARG A 412 7.76 -25.87 13.62
CA ARG A 412 6.82 -26.54 12.71
C ARG A 412 5.79 -27.38 13.45
N LYS A 413 6.24 -28.24 14.38
CA LYS A 413 5.33 -29.11 15.17
C LYS A 413 4.33 -28.30 15.98
N HIS A 414 4.76 -27.20 16.60
CA HIS A 414 3.89 -26.30 17.36
C HIS A 414 2.85 -25.64 16.45
N VAL A 415 3.26 -25.17 15.28
CA VAL A 415 2.38 -24.54 14.28
C VAL A 415 1.35 -25.53 13.76
N ALA A 416 1.76 -26.73 13.34
CA ALA A 416 0.85 -27.76 12.85
C ALA A 416 -0.18 -28.17 13.91
N GLY A 417 0.26 -28.38 15.15
CA GLY A 417 -0.64 -28.67 16.26
C GLY A 417 -1.64 -27.54 16.52
N LYS A 418 -1.19 -26.27 16.45
CA LYS A 418 -2.07 -25.12 16.65
C LYS A 418 -3.06 -24.94 15.50
N LEU A 419 -2.64 -25.12 14.26
CA LEU A 419 -3.53 -25.04 13.09
C LEU A 419 -4.58 -26.15 13.10
N ALA A 420 -4.21 -27.37 13.49
CA ALA A 420 -5.17 -28.45 13.70
C ALA A 420 -6.20 -28.09 14.79
N ALA A 421 -5.75 -27.52 15.92
CA ALA A 421 -6.64 -27.06 16.99
C ALA A 421 -7.54 -25.88 16.56
N TRP A 422 -7.09 -25.05 15.62
CA TRP A 422 -7.87 -23.98 15.01
C TRP A 422 -8.81 -24.43 13.89
N GLY A 423 -8.75 -25.70 13.49
CA GLY A 423 -9.54 -26.23 12.38
C GLY A 423 -9.07 -25.74 11.01
N LEU A 424 -7.76 -25.46 10.86
CA LEU A 424 -7.15 -24.96 9.62
C LEU A 424 -6.14 -25.97 9.02
N PRO A 425 -6.53 -27.23 8.74
CA PRO A 425 -5.60 -28.25 8.24
C PRO A 425 -4.99 -27.87 6.88
N ASP A 426 -5.78 -27.23 6.00
CA ASP A 426 -5.37 -26.87 4.64
C ASP A 426 -4.24 -25.82 4.62
N ALA A 427 -4.19 -24.96 5.64
CA ALA A 427 -3.14 -23.96 5.80
C ALA A 427 -1.81 -24.56 6.31
N THR A 428 -1.81 -25.80 6.83
CA THR A 428 -0.68 -26.35 7.60
C THR A 428 0.62 -26.41 6.81
N GLN A 429 0.59 -27.03 5.63
CA GLN A 429 1.81 -27.24 4.83
C GLN A 429 2.47 -25.91 4.42
N THR A 430 1.68 -24.92 4.00
CA THR A 430 2.16 -23.60 3.62
C THR A 430 2.75 -22.86 4.82
N THR A 431 2.04 -22.90 5.97
CA THR A 431 2.48 -22.22 7.19
C THR A 431 3.77 -22.82 7.74
N GLU A 432 3.91 -24.16 7.75
CA GLU A 432 5.12 -24.83 8.20
C GLU A 432 6.35 -24.44 7.37
N LEU A 433 6.16 -24.27 6.05
CA LEU A 433 7.23 -23.82 5.16
C LEU A 433 7.60 -22.36 5.43
N ILE A 434 6.62 -21.46 5.53
CA ILE A 434 6.85 -20.05 5.89
C ILE A 434 7.60 -19.95 7.21
N VAL A 435 7.11 -20.64 8.25
CA VAL A 435 7.73 -20.63 9.57
C VAL A 435 9.14 -21.21 9.53
N SER A 436 9.37 -22.29 8.77
CA SER A 436 10.70 -22.87 8.62
C SER A 436 11.69 -21.84 8.07
N GLU A 437 11.31 -21.11 7.02
CA GLU A 437 12.18 -20.11 6.42
C GLU A 437 12.39 -18.89 7.34
N LEU A 438 11.33 -18.37 7.96
CA LEU A 438 11.42 -17.21 8.85
C LEU A 438 12.23 -17.51 10.11
N VAL A 439 11.99 -18.65 10.77
CA VAL A 439 12.71 -19.06 11.98
C VAL A 439 14.16 -19.41 11.66
N THR A 440 14.43 -20.09 10.54
CA THR A 440 15.80 -20.35 10.09
C THR A 440 16.56 -19.05 9.84
N ASN A 441 15.93 -18.07 9.20
CA ASN A 441 16.53 -16.76 8.96
C ASN A 441 16.85 -16.02 10.26
N ALA A 442 15.92 -16.04 11.23
CA ALA A 442 16.16 -15.43 12.55
C ALA A 442 17.34 -16.09 13.28
N ILE A 443 17.34 -17.42 13.41
CA ILE A 443 18.38 -18.15 14.14
C ILE A 443 19.77 -17.99 13.50
N ARG A 444 19.84 -17.94 12.16
CA ARG A 444 21.14 -17.85 11.44
C ARG A 444 21.70 -16.44 11.35
N HIS A 445 20.85 -15.42 11.31
CA HIS A 445 21.24 -14.08 10.89
C HIS A 445 20.84 -12.95 11.85
N ALA A 446 20.17 -13.26 12.95
CA ALA A 446 19.72 -12.28 13.93
C ALA A 446 20.16 -12.60 15.36
N LEU A 447 19.68 -11.81 16.32
CA LEU A 447 20.05 -11.91 17.74
C LEU A 447 18.83 -12.29 18.59
N PRO A 448 18.98 -13.19 19.58
CA PRO A 448 17.90 -13.52 20.51
C PRO A 448 17.54 -12.32 21.41
N PRO A 449 16.37 -12.34 22.08
CA PRO A 449 15.37 -13.42 22.10
C PRO A 449 14.61 -13.57 20.77
N PHE A 450 14.33 -14.83 20.40
CA PHE A 450 13.52 -15.15 19.23
C PHE A 450 12.10 -15.50 19.65
N ARG A 451 11.10 -14.97 18.95
CA ARG A 451 9.69 -15.25 19.23
C ARG A 451 8.93 -15.52 17.95
N LEU A 452 8.24 -16.65 17.89
CA LEU A 452 7.28 -16.99 16.84
C LEU A 452 5.87 -16.67 17.34
N ARG A 453 5.08 -16.00 16.51
CA ARG A 453 3.67 -15.70 16.78
C ARG A 453 2.81 -16.01 15.56
N LEU A 454 1.69 -16.68 15.79
CA LEU A 454 0.61 -16.86 14.82
C LEU A 454 -0.62 -16.06 15.25
N ILE A 455 -1.24 -15.38 14.29
CA ILE A 455 -2.42 -14.56 14.52
C ILE A 455 -3.47 -14.92 13.48
N ARG A 456 -4.59 -15.52 13.92
CA ARG A 456 -5.77 -15.76 13.10
C ARG A 456 -6.69 -14.56 13.17
N HIS A 457 -7.09 -14.05 12.02
CA HIS A 457 -8.08 -12.97 11.89
C HIS A 457 -9.05 -13.31 10.75
N ASP A 458 -10.11 -12.50 10.60
CA ASP A 458 -11.24 -12.83 9.71
C ASP A 458 -10.80 -13.06 8.25
N ASP A 459 -9.78 -12.32 7.79
CA ASP A 459 -9.31 -12.35 6.41
C ASP A 459 -8.05 -13.21 6.17
N GLY A 460 -7.50 -13.87 7.20
CA GLY A 460 -6.26 -14.64 7.02
C GLY A 460 -5.50 -15.03 8.28
N LEU A 461 -4.29 -15.55 8.04
CA LEU A 461 -3.33 -15.98 9.05
C LEU A 461 -2.04 -15.17 8.89
N THR A 462 -1.62 -14.48 9.94
CA THR A 462 -0.30 -13.84 10.01
C THR A 462 0.68 -14.72 10.78
N CYS A 463 1.85 -14.95 10.21
CA CYS A 463 3.02 -15.51 10.88
C CYS A 463 4.01 -14.39 11.15
N GLU A 464 4.49 -14.26 12.39
CA GLU A 464 5.49 -13.28 12.79
C GLU A 464 6.66 -13.95 13.49
N VAL A 465 7.88 -13.56 13.14
CA VAL A 465 9.11 -13.93 13.84
C VAL A 465 9.84 -12.67 14.26
N SER A 466 9.96 -12.47 15.57
CA SER A 466 10.65 -11.33 16.17
C SER A 466 12.03 -11.72 16.67
N ASP A 467 12.97 -10.77 16.59
CA ASP A 467 14.35 -10.87 17.05
C ASP A 467 14.89 -9.49 17.47
N SER A 468 16.04 -9.44 18.14
CA SER A 468 16.65 -8.19 18.64
C SER A 468 17.67 -7.55 17.68
N SER A 469 17.65 -7.92 16.40
CA SER A 469 18.48 -7.28 15.37
C SER A 469 17.78 -6.07 14.77
N SER A 470 18.55 -5.02 14.47
CA SER A 470 18.10 -3.88 13.67
C SER A 470 18.38 -4.03 12.16
N THR A 471 18.97 -5.16 11.74
CA THR A 471 19.37 -5.35 10.33
C THR A 471 18.19 -5.77 9.47
N THR A 472 17.83 -4.96 8.47
CA THR A 472 16.75 -5.31 7.54
C THR A 472 17.16 -6.52 6.67
N PRO A 473 16.31 -7.55 6.55
CA PRO A 473 16.59 -8.67 5.66
C PRO A 473 16.47 -8.26 4.19
N HIS A 474 17.38 -8.72 3.35
CA HIS A 474 17.34 -8.46 1.91
C HIS A 474 16.82 -9.65 1.14
N LEU A 475 15.77 -9.44 0.34
CA LEU A 475 15.29 -10.44 -0.62
C LEU A 475 16.38 -10.67 -1.69
N ARG A 476 17.01 -11.83 -1.67
CA ARG A 476 17.98 -12.23 -2.70
C ARG A 476 17.29 -13.14 -3.71
N ARG A 477 17.47 -12.86 -5.01
CA ARG A 477 17.19 -13.85 -6.05
C ARG A 477 18.38 -14.78 -6.12
N ALA A 478 18.32 -15.87 -5.35
CA ALA A 478 19.27 -16.98 -5.46
C ALA A 478 19.36 -17.41 -6.93
N ARG A 479 20.58 -17.59 -7.46
CA ARG A 479 20.76 -18.21 -8.78
C ARG A 479 20.39 -19.68 -8.66
N SER A 480 20.12 -20.35 -9.78
CA SER A 480 19.55 -21.71 -9.82
C SER A 480 20.33 -22.77 -9.00
N LEU A 481 21.61 -22.51 -8.68
CA LEU A 481 22.50 -23.38 -7.92
C LEU A 481 22.80 -22.91 -6.48
N ASP A 482 22.32 -21.74 -6.06
CA ASP A 482 22.57 -21.25 -4.70
C ASP A 482 21.59 -21.93 -3.72
N GLU A 483 22.12 -22.69 -2.75
CA GLU A 483 21.35 -23.31 -1.66
C GLU A 483 20.88 -22.28 -0.62
N ASN A 484 21.59 -21.16 -0.50
CA ASN A 484 21.33 -20.12 0.49
C ASN A 484 20.57 -18.92 -0.10
N GLY A 485 19.74 -18.27 0.72
CA GLY A 485 19.07 -17.00 0.36
C GLY A 485 17.75 -17.13 -0.41
N ARG A 486 17.17 -18.33 -0.49
CA ARG A 486 15.84 -18.58 -1.10
C ARG A 486 14.67 -18.35 -0.15
N GLY A 487 14.90 -18.35 1.17
CA GLY A 487 13.81 -18.42 2.14
C GLY A 487 12.76 -17.31 2.00
N LEU A 488 13.20 -16.05 1.94
CA LEU A 488 12.27 -14.93 1.75
C LEU A 488 11.64 -14.91 0.36
N PHE A 489 12.29 -15.49 -0.65
CA PHE A 489 11.68 -15.66 -1.97
C PHE A 489 10.55 -16.70 -1.93
N ILE A 490 10.75 -17.80 -1.20
CA ILE A 490 9.71 -18.81 -0.98
C ILE A 490 8.54 -18.19 -0.22
N VAL A 491 8.80 -17.50 0.90
CA VAL A 491 7.77 -16.77 1.67
C VAL A 491 6.99 -15.83 0.74
N ALA A 492 7.69 -15.02 -0.05
CA ALA A 492 7.06 -14.08 -0.99
C ALA A 492 6.21 -14.73 -2.09
N GLN A 493 6.40 -16.02 -2.42
CA GLN A 493 5.54 -16.75 -3.36
C GLN A 493 4.34 -17.41 -2.70
N LEU A 494 4.40 -17.65 -1.39
CA LEU A 494 3.36 -18.36 -0.63
C LEU A 494 2.40 -17.40 0.09
N THR A 495 2.79 -16.16 0.31
CA THR A 495 2.02 -15.16 1.06
C THR A 495 1.45 -14.06 0.18
N GLN A 496 0.30 -13.51 0.56
CA GLN A 496 -0.27 -12.33 -0.08
C GLN A 496 0.58 -11.08 0.18
N ARG A 497 1.03 -10.93 1.43
CA ARG A 497 1.85 -9.82 1.90
C ARG A 497 2.89 -10.34 2.87
N TRP A 498 4.06 -9.71 2.88
CA TRP A 498 5.09 -9.96 3.87
C TRP A 498 5.94 -8.70 4.01
N GLY A 499 6.62 -8.56 5.15
CA GLY A 499 7.43 -7.38 5.41
C GLY A 499 8.29 -7.51 6.66
N CYS A 500 8.95 -6.41 6.99
CA CYS A 500 9.79 -6.28 8.17
C CYS A 500 9.37 -5.03 8.92
N ARG A 501 8.92 -5.21 10.16
CA ARG A 501 8.60 -4.12 11.08
C ARG A 501 9.78 -3.91 12.03
N HIS A 502 10.26 -2.69 12.14
CA HIS A 502 11.26 -2.34 13.14
C HIS A 502 10.57 -1.85 14.42
N THR A 503 11.19 -2.10 15.56
CA THR A 503 10.78 -1.68 16.90
C THR A 503 12.03 -1.19 17.63
N GLU A 504 11.86 -0.45 18.73
CA GLU A 504 13.02 0.02 19.51
C GLU A 504 13.94 -1.12 19.97
N GLU A 505 13.36 -2.29 20.26
CA GLU A 505 14.07 -3.45 20.83
C GLU A 505 14.55 -4.47 19.76
N GLY A 506 14.29 -4.21 18.47
CA GLY A 506 14.61 -5.17 17.41
C GLY A 506 13.70 -5.07 16.19
N LYS A 507 13.42 -6.21 15.57
CA LYS A 507 12.56 -6.27 14.38
C LYS A 507 11.63 -7.48 14.42
N THR A 508 10.60 -7.44 13.60
CA THR A 508 9.67 -8.53 13.36
C THR A 508 9.50 -8.73 11.86
N ILE A 509 9.85 -9.92 11.37
CA ILE A 509 9.52 -10.32 10.00
C ILE A 509 8.15 -10.99 10.04
N TRP A 510 7.24 -10.55 9.19
CA TRP A 510 5.88 -11.04 9.16
C TRP A 510 5.46 -11.47 7.76
N ALA A 511 4.52 -12.41 7.67
CA ALA A 511 3.96 -12.90 6.42
C ALA A 511 2.48 -13.27 6.60
N GLU A 512 1.65 -12.88 5.64
CA GLU A 512 0.19 -13.04 5.66
C GLU A 512 -0.27 -13.94 4.53
N GLN A 513 -1.04 -14.97 4.87
CA GLN A 513 -1.63 -15.91 3.93
C GLN A 513 -3.15 -15.99 4.14
N PRO A 514 -3.92 -16.36 3.11
CA PRO A 514 -5.33 -16.68 3.30
C PRO A 514 -5.47 -17.94 4.18
N CYS A 515 -6.54 -17.99 4.97
CA CYS A 515 -6.93 -19.16 5.75
C CYS A 515 -7.63 -20.21 4.88
#